data_AF-A0A397CEX4-F1
#
_entry.id   AF-A0A397CEX4-F1
#
_cell.length_a   1.000
_cell.length_b   1.000
_cell.length_c   1.000
_cell.angle_alpha   90.00
_cell.angle_beta   90.00
_cell.angle_gamma   90.00
#
_symmetry.space_group_name_H-M   'P 1'
#
loop_
_entity.id
_entity.type
_entity.pdbx_description
1 polymer ?
#
loop_
_entity_poly.entity_id
_entity_poly.type
_entity_poly.pdbx_seq_one_letter_code
_entity_poly.pdbx_strand_id
1 'polypeptide(L)'
;DPHEEARIVAANGRVFEYGVPRVWLQDVDMPGLAMSRSFGDSVATSVGVISDPQCSELLLTPGSFVIAASDGLWEFSPSTDVVAMCAKGVPYEDPQTTCDLLVAEALERWLDEQDVVDDITVVVVVVRGDDDRRQQL
;
A
#
# COMPACT_ATOMS: atom_id res chain seq x y z
N ASP A 1 -12.25 -3.57 7.70
CA ASP A 1 -12.89 -2.33 8.18
C ASP A 1 -14.40 -2.57 8.27
N PRO A 2 -15.03 -2.40 9.46
CA PRO A 2 -16.46 -2.65 9.64
C PRO A 2 -17.38 -1.83 8.73
N HIS A 3 -17.00 -0.60 8.37
CA HIS A 3 -17.80 0.25 7.47
C HIS A 3 -17.75 -0.26 6.03
N GLU A 4 -16.59 -0.75 5.60
CA GLU A 4 -16.41 -1.36 4.28
C GLU A 4 -17.25 -2.63 4.17
N GLU A 5 -17.15 -3.54 5.15
CA GLU A 5 -17.91 -4.79 5.18
C GLU A 5 -19.42 -4.55 5.22
N ALA A 6 -19.89 -3.62 6.06
CA ALA A 6 -21.31 -3.29 6.14
C ALA A 6 -21.86 -2.79 4.80
N ARG A 7 -21.08 -2.00 4.03
CA ARG A 7 -21.46 -1.54 2.69
C ARG A 7 -21.59 -2.70 1.71
N ILE A 8 -20.65 -3.64 1.73
CA ILE A 8 -20.68 -4.83 0.86
C ILE A 8 -21.92 -5.68 1.16
N VAL A 9 -22.17 -5.98 2.45
CA VAL A 9 -23.32 -6.79 2.87
C VAL A 9 -24.65 -6.11 2.53
N ALA A 10 -24.76 -4.79 2.73
CA ALA A 10 -25.96 -4.02 2.38
C ALA A 10 -26.24 -4.01 0.86
N ALA A 11 -25.24 -4.27 0.03
CA ALA A 11 -25.34 -4.35 -1.42
C ALA A 11 -25.53 -5.78 -1.95
N ASN A 12 -25.91 -6.75 -1.10
CA ASN A 12 -25.99 -8.18 -1.43
C ASN A 12 -24.66 -8.77 -1.93
N GLY A 13 -23.54 -8.27 -1.41
CA GLY A 13 -22.27 -8.95 -1.46
C GLY A 13 -22.02 -9.78 -0.22
N ARG A 14 -20.99 -10.62 -0.28
CA ARG A 14 -20.43 -11.26 0.91
C ARG A 14 -18.95 -10.96 1.03
N VAL A 15 -18.49 -10.91 2.28
CA VAL A 15 -17.07 -10.94 2.61
C VAL A 15 -16.75 -12.34 3.11
N PHE A 16 -15.83 -13.03 2.45
CA PHE A 16 -15.41 -14.38 2.82
C PHE A 16 -13.91 -14.51 2.62
N GLU A 17 -13.25 -15.19 3.55
CA GLU A 17 -11.80 -15.29 3.62
C GLU A 17 -11.26 -16.45 2.79
N TYR A 18 -10.35 -16.14 1.86
CA TYR A 18 -9.54 -17.11 1.12
C TYR A 18 -8.11 -16.56 1.04
N GLY A 19 -7.30 -16.93 2.02
CA GLY A 19 -6.01 -16.28 2.33
C GLY A 19 -6.21 -14.96 3.06
N VAL A 20 -6.86 -14.01 2.39
CA VAL A 20 -7.27 -12.71 2.95
C VAL A 20 -8.79 -12.52 2.80
N PRO A 21 -9.42 -11.62 3.57
CA PRO A 21 -10.81 -11.24 3.34
C PRO A 21 -11.02 -10.75 1.91
N ARG A 22 -12.01 -11.33 1.22
CA ARG A 22 -12.32 -11.02 -0.18
C ARG A 22 -13.79 -10.69 -0.35
N VAL A 23 -14.09 -9.85 -1.33
CA VAL A 23 -15.43 -9.50 -1.78
C VAL A 23 -15.90 -10.46 -2.85
N TRP A 24 -17.09 -11.00 -2.65
CA TRP A 24 -17.75 -11.93 -3.57
C TRP A 24 -19.22 -11.53 -3.76
N LEU A 25 -19.80 -12.01 -4.86
CA LEU A 25 -21.25 -12.05 -5.01
C LEU A 25 -21.86 -12.97 -3.94
N GLN A 26 -23.11 -12.69 -3.54
CA GLN A 26 -23.81 -13.39 -2.45
C GLN A 26 -23.73 -14.92 -2.58
N ASP A 27 -24.14 -15.45 -3.74
CA ASP A 27 -24.34 -16.88 -3.95
C ASP A 27 -23.38 -17.45 -5.01
N VAL A 28 -22.38 -16.67 -5.44
CA VAL A 28 -21.45 -17.05 -6.50
C VAL A 28 -20.01 -16.78 -6.05
N ASP A 29 -19.12 -17.75 -6.28
CA ASP A 29 -17.67 -17.64 -6.01
C ASP A 29 -16.95 -16.78 -7.07
N MET A 30 -17.40 -15.54 -7.25
CA MET A 30 -16.71 -14.51 -8.04
C MET A 30 -17.04 -13.10 -7.52
N PRO A 31 -16.19 -12.09 -7.74
CA PRO A 31 -14.87 -12.19 -8.37
C PRO A 31 -13.77 -12.64 -7.41
N GLY A 32 -13.97 -12.57 -6.09
CA GLY A 32 -12.92 -12.86 -5.10
C GLY A 32 -11.90 -11.73 -4.95
N LEU A 33 -12.36 -10.48 -5.02
CA LEU A 33 -11.52 -9.29 -4.99
C LEU A 33 -10.99 -9.04 -3.56
N ALA A 34 -9.68 -8.86 -3.39
CA ALA A 34 -9.03 -8.70 -2.08
C ALA A 34 -9.18 -7.29 -1.47
N MET A 35 -9.99 -6.42 -2.09
CA MET A 35 -10.19 -5.04 -1.66
C MET A 35 -11.65 -4.63 -1.82
N SER A 36 -12.10 -3.72 -0.96
CA SER A 36 -13.46 -3.16 -0.96
C SER A 36 -13.58 -1.85 -1.73
N ARG A 37 -12.44 -1.31 -2.20
CA ARG A 37 -12.38 -0.11 -3.04
C ARG A 37 -11.39 -0.31 -4.16
N SER A 38 -11.82 -0.04 -5.40
CA SER A 38 -10.98 -0.21 -6.59
C SER A 38 -11.58 0.54 -7.79
N PHE A 39 -10.76 0.69 -8.83
CA PHE A 39 -11.22 1.15 -10.13
C PHE A 39 -11.44 -0.04 -11.07
N GLY A 40 -12.49 -0.01 -11.87
CA GLY A 40 -12.68 -0.92 -13.01
C GLY A 40 -13.28 -2.30 -12.70
N ASP A 41 -13.42 -2.70 -11.44
CA ASP A 41 -14.00 -4.00 -11.05
C ASP A 41 -15.52 -4.05 -11.16
N SER A 42 -16.02 -3.99 -12.40
CA SER A 42 -17.47 -3.89 -12.71
C SER A 42 -18.36 -4.91 -11.98
N VAL A 43 -17.89 -6.16 -11.82
CA VAL A 43 -18.62 -7.19 -11.07
C VAL A 43 -18.68 -6.84 -9.59
N ALA A 44 -17.55 -6.48 -8.97
CA ALA A 44 -17.50 -6.17 -7.55
C ALA A 44 -18.25 -4.87 -7.21
N THR A 45 -18.28 -3.91 -8.15
CA THR A 45 -19.05 -2.67 -8.01
C THR A 45 -20.55 -2.92 -7.83
N SER A 46 -21.08 -3.99 -8.43
CA SER A 46 -22.49 -4.38 -8.24
C SER A 46 -22.84 -4.78 -6.81
N VAL A 47 -21.83 -5.10 -5.99
CA VAL A 47 -21.98 -5.55 -4.60
C VAL A 47 -21.24 -4.66 -3.60
N GLY A 48 -21.13 -3.36 -3.93
CA GLY A 48 -20.71 -2.33 -2.97
C GLY A 48 -19.22 -1.97 -3.00
N VAL A 49 -18.43 -2.49 -3.94
CA VAL A 49 -17.08 -1.97 -4.18
C VAL A 49 -17.17 -0.60 -4.84
N ILE A 50 -16.47 0.39 -4.28
CA ILE A 50 -16.53 1.79 -4.72
C ILE A 50 -15.15 2.28 -5.16
N SER A 51 -15.11 3.32 -5.98
CA SER A 51 -13.86 3.97 -6.39
C SER A 51 -13.50 5.18 -5.55
N ASP A 52 -14.35 5.57 -4.58
CA ASP A 52 -14.12 6.76 -3.76
C ASP A 52 -12.94 6.53 -2.78
N PRO A 53 -11.88 7.34 -2.88
CA PRO A 53 -10.72 7.20 -2.00
C PRO A 53 -11.04 7.70 -0.59
N GLN A 54 -10.22 7.26 0.37
CA GLN A 54 -10.12 7.96 1.65
C GLN A 54 -9.10 9.08 1.51
N CYS A 55 -9.53 10.33 1.71
CA CYS A 55 -8.67 11.50 1.66
C CYS A 55 -8.25 11.92 3.08
N SER A 56 -6.97 12.20 3.26
CA SER A 56 -6.43 12.81 4.48
C SER A 56 -5.41 13.89 4.10
N GLU A 57 -5.26 14.88 4.96
CA GLU A 57 -4.28 15.96 4.80
C GLU A 57 -3.31 15.93 5.97
N LEU A 58 -2.01 16.05 5.67
CA LEU A 58 -0.95 16.06 6.67
C LEU A 58 0.00 17.22 6.38
N LEU A 59 0.32 18.00 7.41
CA LEU A 59 1.35 19.03 7.34
C LEU A 59 2.72 18.36 7.48
N LEU A 60 3.57 18.53 6.46
CA LEU A 60 4.94 18.00 6.46
C LEU A 60 5.94 19.09 6.83
N THR A 61 6.97 18.71 7.59
CA THR A 61 8.08 19.59 7.95
C THR A 61 9.34 19.23 7.14
N PRO A 62 10.26 20.19 6.89
CA PRO A 62 11.59 19.85 6.37
C PRO A 62 12.26 18.79 7.23
N GLY A 63 12.90 17.81 6.61
CA GLY A 63 13.44 16.67 7.36
C GLY A 63 12.39 15.59 7.66
N SER A 64 11.22 15.61 7.00
CA SER A 64 10.27 14.49 6.95
C SER A 64 10.33 13.76 5.60
N PHE A 65 9.85 12.53 5.55
CA PHE A 65 9.73 11.74 4.33
C PHE A 65 8.40 11.00 4.30
N VAL A 66 7.95 10.62 3.11
CA VAL A 66 6.74 9.84 2.86
C VAL A 66 7.09 8.65 2.00
N ILE A 67 6.55 7.49 2.36
CA ILE A 67 6.67 6.25 1.58
C ILE A 67 5.26 5.89 1.10
N ALA A 68 5.11 5.74 -0.21
CA ALA A 68 3.94 5.15 -0.83
C ALA A 68 4.39 3.90 -1.59
N ALA A 69 3.72 2.78 -1.38
CA ALA A 69 4.10 1.51 -1.98
C ALA A 69 2.90 0.58 -2.18
N SER A 70 3.03 -0.40 -3.07
CA SER A 70 2.10 -1.54 -3.16
C SER A 70 2.16 -2.40 -1.89
N ASP A 71 1.16 -3.26 -1.70
CA ASP A 71 1.12 -4.30 -0.67
C ASP A 71 2.33 -5.24 -0.73
N GLY A 72 2.93 -5.43 -1.91
CA GLY A 72 4.22 -6.11 -2.07
C GLY A 72 5.33 -5.60 -1.12
N LEU A 73 5.33 -4.33 -0.70
CA LEU A 73 6.24 -3.88 0.38
C LEU A 73 5.70 -4.27 1.77
N TRP A 74 4.42 -4.01 2.01
CA TRP A 74 3.83 -3.97 3.35
C TRP A 74 3.44 -5.33 3.93
N GLU A 75 3.25 -6.36 3.09
CA GLU A 75 2.79 -7.69 3.52
C GLU A 75 3.67 -8.29 4.61
N PHE A 76 5.00 -8.23 4.44
CA PHE A 76 5.99 -8.76 5.40
C PHE A 76 6.91 -7.69 5.99
N SER A 77 6.66 -6.41 5.70
CA SER A 77 7.47 -5.29 6.22
C SER A 77 6.61 -4.35 7.06
N PRO A 78 6.57 -4.54 8.40
CA PRO A 78 5.90 -3.61 9.29
C PRO A 78 6.39 -2.18 9.08
N SER A 79 5.46 -1.22 9.10
CA SER A 79 5.80 0.19 8.83
C SER A 79 6.88 0.76 9.75
N THR A 80 6.98 0.27 10.99
CA THR A 80 8.04 0.63 11.93
C THR A 80 9.42 0.18 11.46
N ASP A 81 9.53 -0.99 10.84
CA ASP A 81 10.79 -1.53 10.32
C ASP A 81 11.21 -0.73 9.09
N VAL A 82 10.26 -0.48 8.18
CA VAL A 82 10.45 0.34 6.98
C VAL A 82 10.97 1.72 7.36
N VAL A 83 10.34 2.40 8.32
CA VAL A 83 10.79 3.70 8.83
C VAL A 83 12.19 3.61 9.45
N ALA A 84 12.49 2.55 10.22
CA ALA A 84 13.80 2.37 10.83
C ALA A 84 14.90 2.12 9.79
N MET A 85 14.61 1.42 8.69
CA MET A 85 15.53 1.22 7.58
C MET A 85 15.82 2.53 6.86
N CYS A 86 14.80 3.33 6.57
CA CYS A 86 14.98 4.66 5.98
C CYS A 86 15.81 5.58 6.89
N ALA A 87 15.58 5.54 8.20
CA ALA A 87 16.31 6.36 9.16
C ALA A 87 17.79 5.96 9.31
N LYS A 88 18.14 4.69 9.11
CA LYS A 88 19.51 4.16 9.25
C LYS A 88 20.30 4.17 7.94
N GLY A 89 19.62 3.90 6.83
CA GLY A 89 20.25 3.36 5.63
C GLY A 89 20.55 4.38 4.55
N VAL A 90 19.80 5.49 4.46
CA VAL A 90 19.88 6.32 3.25
C VAL A 90 19.89 7.81 3.57
N PRO A 91 20.85 8.57 3.00
CA PRO A 91 20.81 10.02 3.11
C PRO A 91 19.49 10.56 2.56
N TYR A 92 18.95 11.59 3.20
CA TYR A 92 17.95 12.52 2.64
C TYR A 92 18.28 12.96 1.19
N GLU A 93 19.55 12.83 0.81
CA GLU A 93 20.12 13.20 -0.47
C GLU A 93 19.79 12.21 -1.59
N ASP A 94 19.56 10.92 -1.30
CA ASP A 94 19.38 9.86 -2.31
C ASP A 94 18.14 8.97 -2.09
N PRO A 95 16.93 9.44 -2.45
CA PRO A 95 15.70 8.65 -2.35
C PRO A 95 15.70 7.36 -3.18
N GLN A 96 16.47 7.30 -4.28
CA GLN A 96 16.48 6.11 -5.16
C GLN A 96 17.12 4.91 -4.45
N THR A 97 18.26 5.12 -3.80
CA THR A 97 18.89 4.07 -2.98
C THR A 97 17.96 3.60 -1.85
N THR A 98 17.07 4.47 -1.35
CA THR A 98 16.03 4.06 -0.38
C THR A 98 15.02 3.13 -1.02
N CYS A 99 14.51 3.46 -2.20
CA CYS A 99 13.61 2.57 -2.93
C CYS A 99 14.28 1.21 -3.19
N ASP A 100 15.52 1.20 -3.67
CA ASP A 100 16.24 -0.04 -4.00
C ASP A 100 16.45 -0.92 -2.77
N LEU A 101 16.82 -0.33 -1.62
CA LEU A 101 16.97 -1.04 -0.36
C LEU A 101 15.63 -1.62 0.12
N LEU A 102 14.55 -0.85 0.05
CA LEU A 102 13.22 -1.30 0.49
C LEU A 102 12.67 -2.42 -0.40
N VAL A 103 12.89 -2.33 -1.72
CA VAL A 103 12.50 -3.39 -2.66
C VAL A 103 13.31 -4.66 -2.41
N ALA A 104 14.62 -4.55 -2.20
CA ALA A 104 15.48 -5.70 -1.92
C ALA A 104 15.11 -6.40 -0.61
N GLU A 105 14.90 -5.63 0.48
CA GLU A 105 14.47 -6.18 1.76
C GLU A 105 13.10 -6.86 1.63
N ALA A 106 12.14 -6.21 0.98
CA ALA A 106 10.81 -6.79 0.80
C ALA A 106 10.90 -8.11 0.02
N LEU A 107 11.68 -8.15 -1.06
CA LEU A 107 11.91 -9.36 -1.84
C LEU A 107 12.50 -10.49 -0.97
N GLU A 108 13.51 -10.21 -0.15
CA GLU A 108 14.10 -11.22 0.74
C GLU A 108 13.05 -11.77 1.71
N ARG A 109 12.24 -10.91 2.34
CA ARG A 109 11.17 -11.33 3.24
C ARG A 109 10.09 -12.15 2.55
N TRP A 110 9.72 -11.80 1.32
CA TRP A 110 8.80 -12.61 0.52
C TRP A 110 9.39 -14.00 0.26
N LEU A 111 10.67 -14.10 -0.10
CA LEU A 111 11.33 -15.38 -0.37
C LEU A 111 11.49 -16.25 0.88
N ASP A 112 11.57 -15.66 2.07
CA ASP A 112 11.60 -16.38 3.34
C ASP A 112 10.23 -16.94 3.73
N GLU A 113 9.14 -16.26 3.35
CA GLU A 113 7.77 -16.59 3.76
C GLU A 113 6.97 -17.38 2.70
N GLN A 114 7.23 -17.17 1.40
CA GLN A 114 6.43 -17.69 0.29
C GLN A 114 7.28 -18.06 -0.94
N ASP A 115 6.79 -19.03 -1.72
CA ASP A 115 7.42 -19.45 -2.98
C ASP A 115 7.12 -18.50 -4.16
N VAL A 116 6.25 -17.52 -3.96
CA VAL A 116 5.83 -16.52 -4.96
C VAL A 116 5.95 -15.14 -4.35
N VAL A 117 6.44 -14.19 -5.15
CA VAL A 117 6.62 -12.80 -4.78
C VAL A 117 5.61 -11.96 -5.55
N ASP A 118 4.92 -11.05 -4.87
CA ASP A 118 4.03 -10.08 -5.51
C ASP A 118 4.83 -8.94 -6.18
N ASP A 119 4.17 -8.13 -7.02
CA ASP A 119 4.79 -6.96 -7.62
C ASP A 119 5.09 -5.88 -6.55
N ILE A 120 6.36 -5.53 -6.41
CA ILE A 120 6.83 -4.55 -5.42
C ILE A 120 7.10 -3.22 -6.11
N THR A 121 6.32 -2.19 -5.77
CA THR A 121 6.53 -0.82 -6.23
C THR A 121 6.67 0.10 -5.03
N VAL A 122 7.73 0.92 -5.01
CA VAL A 122 8.02 1.85 -3.90
C VAL A 122 8.30 3.26 -4.45
N VAL A 123 7.71 4.26 -3.81
CA VAL A 123 7.94 5.69 -4.04
C VAL A 123 8.32 6.34 -2.73
N VAL A 124 9.50 6.97 -2.70
CA VAL A 124 9.99 7.74 -1.55
C VAL A 124 9.99 9.23 -1.90
N VAL A 125 9.30 10.03 -1.10
CA VAL A 125 9.27 11.50 -1.21
C VAL A 125 9.96 12.10 0.01
N VAL A 126 10.98 12.92 -0.24
CA VAL A 126 11.75 13.58 0.81
C VAL A 126 11.41 15.07 0.84
N VAL A 127 11.03 15.58 2.02
CA VAL A 127 10.68 16.99 2.20
C VAL A 127 11.93 17.76 2.61
N ARG A 128 12.43 18.57 1.67
CA ARG A 128 13.63 19.41 1.86
C ARG A 128 13.27 20.83 2.27
N GLY A 129 14.19 21.49 2.98
CA GLY A 129 14.07 22.91 3.30
C GLY A 129 14.41 23.80 2.10
N ASP A 130 14.01 25.07 2.15
CA ASP A 130 14.27 26.03 1.06
C ASP A 130 15.76 26.31 0.82
N ASP A 131 16.61 26.12 1.84
CA ASP A 131 18.06 26.32 1.74
C ASP A 131 18.74 25.26 0.84
N ASP A 132 18.14 24.08 0.68
CA ASP A 132 18.69 22.97 -0.13
C ASP A 132 18.51 23.20 -1.65
N ARG A 133 17.56 24.04 -2.07
CA ARG A 133 17.35 24.34 -3.51
C ARG A 133 18.48 25.15 -4.13
N ARG A 134 19.28 25.86 -3.33
CA ARG A 134 20.34 26.75 -3.82
C ARG A 134 21.65 26.03 -4.16
N GLN A 135 21.80 24.76 -3.82
CA GLN A 135 23.00 23.98 -4.11
C GLN A 135 22.89 23.11 -5.38
N GLN A 136 21.76 23.17 -6.08
CA GLN A 136 21.50 22.36 -7.30
C GLN A 136 21.30 23.21 -8.58
N LEU A 137 21.58 24.52 -8.53
CA LEU A 137 21.65 25.43 -9.69
C LEU A 137 23.05 26.06 -9.76
#